data_AF-A0A397FHE2-F1
#
_entry.id   AF-A0A397FHE2-F1
#
_cell.length_a   1.000
_cell.length_b   1.000
_cell.length_c   1.000
_cell.angle_alpha   90.00
_cell.angle_beta   90.00
_cell.angle_gamma   90.00
#
_symmetry.space_group_name_H-M   'P 1'
#
loop_
_entity.id
_entity.type
_entity.pdbx_description
1 polymer ?
#
loop_
_entity_poly.entity_id
_entity_poly.type
_entity_poly.pdbx_seq_one_letter_code
_entity_poly.pdbx_strand_id
1 'polypeptide(L)'
;VTQLVVPVDLAMTGEITLRGVVLPVGGITQKVHAAARAGISRVLLPLANRKDGDLVHASVPSVELIYVQTIADVLQIVFGLPTQSKDDAKIRRDRS
;
A
#
# COMPACT_ATOMS: atom_id res chain seq x y z
N VAL A 1 7.90 19.31 -9.55
CA VAL A 1 8.88 18.92 -8.51
C VAL A 1 9.53 17.57 -8.79
N THR A 2 8.89 16.54 -9.35
CA THR A 2 9.63 15.32 -9.80
C THR A 2 9.38 14.89 -11.24
N GLN A 3 8.29 15.34 -11.88
CA GLN A 3 7.86 14.91 -13.24
C GLN A 3 7.72 13.38 -13.41
N LEU A 4 7.69 12.63 -12.30
CA LEU A 4 7.47 11.20 -12.32
C LEU A 4 5.97 10.90 -12.51
N VAL A 5 5.69 9.90 -13.33
CA VAL A 5 4.33 9.50 -13.69
C VAL A 5 3.84 8.45 -12.70
N VAL A 6 2.59 8.59 -12.26
CA VAL A 6 1.91 7.56 -11.46
C VAL A 6 1.34 6.50 -12.40
N PRO A 7 1.57 5.19 -12.16
CA PRO A 7 0.94 4.14 -12.94
C PRO A 7 -0.59 4.26 -12.93
N VAL A 8 -1.20 4.18 -14.11
CA VAL A 8 -2.66 4.36 -14.28
C VAL A 8 -3.48 3.18 -13.74
N ASP A 9 -2.84 2.03 -13.57
CA ASP A 9 -3.43 0.77 -13.12
C ASP A 9 -3.31 0.57 -11.60
N LEU A 10 -2.91 1.61 -10.86
CA LEU A 10 -2.61 1.56 -9.44
C LEU A 10 -3.53 2.51 -8.64
N ALA A 11 -4.15 1.97 -7.60
CA ALA A 11 -4.90 2.75 -6.61
C ALA A 11 -4.26 2.65 -5.23
N MET A 12 -4.54 3.62 -4.36
CA MET A 12 -4.06 3.62 -2.97
C MET A 12 -5.13 4.13 -2.00
N THR A 13 -5.13 3.61 -0.77
CA THR A 13 -5.92 4.17 0.34
C THR A 13 -5.15 4.06 1.64
N GLY A 14 -5.34 5.03 2.53
CA GLY A 14 -4.62 5.14 3.79
C GLY A 14 -4.61 6.60 4.23
N GLU A 15 -4.53 6.81 5.55
CA GLU A 15 -4.24 8.14 6.09
C GLU A 15 -2.74 8.27 6.32
N ILE A 16 -2.19 9.49 6.23
CA ILE A 16 -0.75 9.74 6.42
C ILE A 16 -0.52 10.67 7.60
N THR A 17 0.45 10.33 8.43
CA THR A 17 0.95 11.22 9.50
C THR A 17 2.08 12.12 8.99
N LEU A 18 2.35 13.23 9.68
CA LEU A 18 3.52 14.07 9.39
C LEU A 18 4.87 13.32 9.51
N ARG A 19 4.89 12.18 10.22
CA ARG A 19 6.06 11.31 10.35
C ARG A 19 6.17 10.28 9.22
N GLY A 20 5.24 10.30 8.26
CA GLY A 20 5.27 9.41 7.10
C GLY A 20 4.70 8.00 7.36
N VAL A 21 4.11 7.74 8.52
CA VAL A 21 3.41 6.47 8.80
C VAL A 21 2.05 6.45 8.08
N VAL A 22 1.72 5.32 7.46
CA VAL A 22 0.42 5.05 6.83
C VAL A 22 -0.50 4.36 7.83
N LEU A 23 -1.64 5.00 8.10
CA LEU A 23 -2.64 4.58 9.09
C LEU A 23 -3.80 3.82 8.43
N PRO A 24 -4.46 2.93 9.19
CA PRO A 24 -5.58 2.14 8.68
C PRO A 24 -6.78 3.02 8.33
N VAL A 25 -7.59 2.53 7.41
CA VAL A 25 -8.84 3.16 6.99
C VAL A 25 -9.99 2.16 6.99
N GLY A 26 -11.20 2.68 7.18
CA GLY A 26 -12.42 1.88 7.06
C GLY A 26 -12.80 1.59 5.61
N GLY A 27 -13.70 0.60 5.44
CA GLY A 27 -14.33 0.31 4.15
C GLY A 27 -13.40 -0.32 3.12
N ILE A 28 -12.49 -1.22 3.52
CA ILE A 28 -11.56 -1.88 2.59
C ILE A 28 -12.30 -2.69 1.54
N THR A 29 -13.32 -3.46 1.93
CA THR A 29 -14.12 -4.29 1.02
C THR A 29 -14.69 -3.50 -0.14
N GLN A 30 -15.43 -2.42 0.14
CA GLN A 30 -16.06 -1.60 -0.90
C GLN A 30 -15.02 -0.84 -1.75
N LYS A 31 -13.91 -0.39 -1.17
CA LYS A 31 -12.84 0.29 -1.90
C LYS A 31 -12.12 -0.64 -2.88
N VAL A 32 -11.76 -1.85 -2.45
CA VAL A 32 -11.09 -2.84 -3.32
C VAL A 32 -12.03 -3.31 -4.44
N HIS A 33 -13.31 -3.58 -4.13
CA HIS A 33 -14.30 -3.91 -5.17
C HIS A 33 -14.50 -2.78 -6.18
N ALA A 34 -14.50 -1.52 -5.73
CA ALA A 34 -14.60 -0.37 -6.61
C ALA A 34 -13.37 -0.27 -7.53
N ALA A 35 -12.16 -0.47 -6.99
CA ALA A 35 -10.93 -0.50 -7.77
C ALA A 35 -10.96 -1.60 -8.85
N ALA A 36 -11.38 -2.80 -8.48
CA ALA A 36 -11.53 -3.92 -9.42
C ALA A 36 -12.49 -3.60 -10.57
N ARG A 37 -13.66 -3.01 -10.25
CA ARG A 37 -14.64 -2.59 -11.27
C ARG A 37 -14.11 -1.48 -12.18
N ALA A 38 -13.18 -0.66 -11.68
CA ALA A 38 -12.52 0.39 -12.46
C ALA A 38 -11.35 -0.13 -13.32
N GLY A 39 -11.07 -1.43 -13.32
CA GLY A 39 -9.97 -2.02 -14.08
C GLY A 39 -8.58 -1.79 -13.47
N ILE A 40 -8.51 -1.42 -12.19
CA ILE A 40 -7.25 -1.29 -11.45
C ILE A 40 -6.71 -2.69 -11.16
N SER A 41 -5.43 -2.92 -11.47
CA SER A 41 -4.75 -4.20 -11.27
C SER A 41 -4.08 -4.29 -9.89
N ARG A 42 -3.71 -3.14 -9.30
CA ARG A 42 -2.92 -3.08 -8.05
C ARG A 42 -3.50 -2.08 -7.07
N VAL A 43 -3.64 -2.47 -5.81
CA VAL A 43 -4.14 -1.61 -4.73
C VAL A 43 -3.18 -1.60 -3.56
N LEU A 44 -2.69 -0.42 -3.21
CA LEU A 44 -1.90 -0.18 -2.01
C LEU A 44 -2.82 0.00 -0.80
N LEU A 45 -2.62 -0.82 0.22
CA LEU A 45 -3.37 -0.80 1.48
C LEU A 45 -2.44 -0.61 2.68
N PRO A 46 -2.91 0.02 3.78
CA PRO A 46 -2.15 0.07 5.02
C PRO A 46 -1.91 -1.34 5.55
N LEU A 47 -0.73 -1.63 6.09
CA LEU A 47 -0.41 -2.94 6.66
C LEU A 47 -1.40 -3.32 7.78
N ALA A 48 -1.86 -2.34 8.56
CA ALA A 48 -2.85 -2.54 9.61
C ALA A 48 -4.21 -3.05 9.08
N ASN A 49 -4.53 -2.84 7.79
CA ASN A 49 -5.73 -3.37 7.14
C ASN A 49 -5.53 -4.75 6.50
N ARG A 50 -4.39 -5.42 6.70
CA ARG A 50 -4.09 -6.72 6.07
C ARG A 50 -5.18 -7.75 6.29
N LYS A 51 -5.69 -7.87 7.52
CA LYS A 51 -6.76 -8.83 7.84
C LYS A 51 -8.00 -8.62 6.97
N ASP A 52 -8.45 -7.36 6.79
CA ASP A 52 -9.61 -7.05 5.96
C ASP A 52 -9.31 -7.21 4.47
N GLY A 53 -8.11 -6.81 4.04
CA GLY A 53 -7.68 -6.95 2.64
C GLY A 53 -7.58 -8.41 2.20
N ASP A 54 -6.96 -9.27 3.03
CA ASP A 54 -6.77 -10.70 2.74
C ASP A 54 -8.14 -11.41 2.60
N LEU A 55 -9.13 -11.03 3.43
CA LEU A 55 -10.51 -11.53 3.31
C LEU A 55 -11.16 -11.15 1.97
N VAL A 56 -10.89 -9.94 1.47
CA VAL A 56 -11.47 -9.43 0.23
C VAL A 56 -10.75 -9.98 -1.01
N HIS A 57 -9.45 -10.24 -0.93
CA HIS A 57 -8.68 -10.78 -2.05
C HIS A 57 -9.24 -12.09 -2.59
N ALA A 58 -9.79 -12.95 -1.72
CA ALA A 58 -10.48 -14.18 -2.12
C ALA A 58 -11.66 -13.93 -3.08
N SER A 59 -12.33 -12.78 -2.96
CA SER A 59 -13.45 -12.37 -3.83
C SER A 59 -13.01 -11.58 -5.06
N VAL A 60 -11.79 -11.05 -5.07
CA VAL A 60 -11.26 -10.18 -6.13
C VAL A 60 -9.81 -10.59 -6.47
N PRO A 61 -9.60 -11.80 -7.03
CA PRO A 61 -8.26 -12.32 -7.29
C PRO A 61 -7.55 -11.57 -8.43
N SER A 62 -8.28 -10.80 -9.25
CA SER A 62 -7.72 -9.98 -10.34
C SER A 62 -6.96 -8.75 -9.85
N VAL A 63 -7.07 -8.40 -8.56
CA VAL A 63 -6.41 -7.24 -7.96
C VAL A 63 -5.31 -7.70 -7.01
N GLU A 64 -4.08 -7.29 -7.29
CA GLU A 64 -2.95 -7.47 -6.38
C GLU A 64 -3.06 -6.47 -5.23
N LEU A 65 -3.06 -6.98 -3.99
CA LEU A 65 -3.03 -6.15 -2.78
C LEU A 65 -1.61 -6.02 -2.26
N ILE A 66 -1.12 -4.78 -2.20
CA ILE A 66 0.23 -4.47 -1.75
C ILE A 66 0.14 -3.70 -0.42
N TYR A 67 0.77 -4.22 0.63
CA TYR A 67 0.67 -3.64 1.97
C TYR A 67 1.86 -2.73 2.29
N VAL A 68 1.55 -1.52 2.76
CA VAL A 68 2.55 -0.48 3.08
C VAL A 68 2.43 -0.02 4.53
N GLN A 69 3.56 0.35 5.14
CA GLN A 69 3.63 0.92 6.49
C GLN A 69 3.98 2.41 6.46
N THR A 70 4.73 2.84 5.45
CA THR A 70 5.23 4.21 5.34
C THR A 70 5.01 4.79 3.95
N ILE A 71 5.06 6.13 3.87
CA ILE A 71 5.06 6.83 2.57
C ILE A 71 6.31 6.51 1.74
N ALA A 72 7.42 6.13 2.39
CA ALA A 72 8.62 5.68 1.69
C ALA A 72 8.35 4.39 0.91
N ASP A 73 7.61 3.43 1.51
CA ASP A 73 7.18 2.21 0.81
C ASP A 73 6.34 2.55 -0.43
N VAL A 74 5.39 3.48 -0.28
CA VAL A 74 4.53 3.94 -1.38
C VAL A 74 5.36 4.57 -2.50
N LEU A 75 6.27 5.50 -2.17
CA LEU A 75 7.11 6.16 -3.15
C LEU A 75 8.05 5.18 -3.87
N GLN A 76 8.56 4.18 -3.17
CA GLN A 76 9.35 3.11 -3.76
C GLN A 76 8.52 2.28 -4.76
N ILE A 77 7.30 1.89 -4.39
CA ILE A 77 6.45 1.05 -5.22
C ILE A 77 5.94 1.81 -6.45
N VAL A 78 5.54 3.07 -6.26
CA VAL A 78 4.94 3.89 -7.32
C VAL A 78 5.99 4.41 -8.30
N PHE A 79 7.15 4.84 -7.80
CA PHE A 79 8.14 5.57 -8.61
C PHE A 79 9.50 4.86 -8.71
N GLY A 80 9.69 3.70 -8.09
CA GLY A 80 10.98 3.00 -8.09
C GLY A 80 12.09 3.76 -7.35
N LEU A 81 11.73 4.72 -6.49
CA LEU A 81 12.70 5.55 -5.80
C LEU A 81 13.47 4.73 -4.76
N PRO A 82 14.80 4.89 -4.67
CA PRO A 82 15.59 4.20 -3.67
C PRO A 82 15.13 4.63 -2.27
N THR A 83 14.72 3.67 -1.45
CA THR A 83 14.47 3.92 -0.04
C THR A 83 15.81 4.16 0.64
N GLN A 84 15.90 5.23 1.44
CA GLN A 84 17.04 5.42 2.32
C GLN A 84 16.94 4.41 3.47
N SER A 85 17.38 3.17 3.24
CA SER A 85 17.40 2.12 4.25
C SER A 85 18.84 1.82 4.66
N LYS A 86 19.31 2.48 5.73
CA LYS A 86 20.36 1.92 6.60
C LYS A 86 19.85 1.52 7.99
N ASP A 87 18.66 1.95 8.42
CA ASP A 87 18.20 1.71 9.80
C ASP A 87 17.07 0.67 9.97
N ASP A 88 16.23 0.40 8.96
CA ASP A 88 15.08 -0.52 9.12
C ASP A 88 15.43 -2.01 9.18
N ALA A 89 16.65 -2.39 8.76
CA ALA A 89 17.14 -3.76 8.89
C ALA A 89 17.41 -4.18 10.36
N LYS A 90 17.36 -3.25 11.32
CA LYS A 90 17.50 -3.54 12.76
C LYS A 90 16.19 -3.93 13.45
N ILE A 91 15.03 -3.42 13.01
CA ILE A 91 13.75 -3.67 13.71
C ILE A 91 13.24 -5.11 13.49
N ARG A 92 13.65 -5.77 12.40
CA ARG A 92 13.31 -7.19 12.15
C ARG A 92 14.20 -8.20 12.88
N ARG A 93 15.30 -7.77 13.52
CA ARG A 93 16.25 -8.66 14.22
C ARG A 93 16.08 -8.72 15.74
N ASP A 94 15.23 -7.88 16.33
CA ASP A 94 15.06 -7.79 17.80
C ASP A 94 13.83 -8.55 18.33
N ARG A 95 13.29 -9.49 17.54
CA ARG A 95 12.24 -10.43 17.97
C ARG A 95 12.62 -11.89 17.70
N SER A 96 13.89 -12.21 17.94
CA SER A 96 14.38 -13.60 18.03
C SER A 96 14.80 -13.93 19.45
#